data_AF-A0A369KET8-F1
#
_entry.id   AF-A0A369KET8-F1
#
_cell.length_a   1.000
_cell.length_b   1.000
_cell.length_c   1.000
_cell.angle_alpha   90.00
_cell.angle_beta   90.00
_cell.angle_gamma   90.00
#
_symmetry.space_group_name_H-M   'P 1'
#
loop_
_entity.id
_entity.type
_entity.pdbx_description
1 polymer ?
#
loop_
_entity_poly.entity_id
_entity_poly.type
_entity_poly.pdbx_seq_one_letter_code
_entity_poly.pdbx_strand_id
1 'polypeptide(L)'
;MHEEVKQIRQRQQSATVRERLYFWLLLLSTLVTGCGLIIGILTLETIGIIIVGTVLLLLGMFWVRQWIRVMTIRTDGMVLSEQQQPLVYEQLRQDAERLGFWKVPEIIVTNHKTIKRPRTIGLFQKYLLVLPTGYPVNATTRFELLRELVHLKQNHEEKRMLLLLGSWVPFLRSAYLRACEETADRQALACLAEEERVPALVRSVVGPVSWQTLHLDAYIGQKRQPMPFAAALSELFRNQSSISRRLTFAGLDAPRKQSARIASAAVVSLSCLALAGLVFAVTKLELPTWLPNGASSVAEQTAKEDLGESKLMAAIQKGTLAEIETLIPKSDMQAVDADGDTALHYLGYRKSSEGLETVFKALLAAGSDVDAVNEFGERPFITAVYSNNKELVELYLERGEKINQQDDEKYTPLHHAVEGEGKETVQLLLERGADPAIKNADGYTPLMMAQEYELDDIITLLKQNQTQTL
;
A
#
# COMPACT_ATOMS: atom_id res chain seq x y z
N MET A 1 16.22 -13.75 38.11
CA MET A 1 17.16 -13.47 37.00
C MET A 1 17.36 -14.64 36.02
N HIS A 2 17.97 -15.78 36.37
CA HIS A 2 18.25 -16.86 35.38
C HIS A 2 16.98 -17.57 34.86
N GLU A 3 16.01 -17.83 35.75
CA GLU A 3 14.70 -18.39 35.41
C GLU A 3 13.87 -17.43 34.54
N GLU A 4 13.84 -16.14 34.91
CA GLU A 4 13.13 -15.09 34.16
C GLU A 4 13.74 -14.89 32.77
N VAL A 5 15.08 -14.86 32.66
CA VAL A 5 15.77 -14.76 31.37
C VAL A 5 15.46 -15.97 30.49
N LYS A 6 15.34 -17.17 31.08
CA LYS A 6 14.97 -18.40 30.36
C LYS A 6 13.51 -18.38 29.89
N GLN A 7 12.57 -17.94 30.73
CA GLN A 7 11.17 -17.76 30.36
C GLN A 7 10.98 -16.68 29.29
N ILE A 8 11.71 -15.57 29.40
CA ILE A 8 11.74 -14.52 28.36
C ILE A 8 12.28 -15.08 27.05
N ARG A 9 13.35 -15.87 27.06
CA ARG A 9 13.90 -16.52 25.86
C ARG A 9 12.90 -17.48 25.20
N GLN A 10 12.20 -18.29 25.98
CA GLN A 10 11.19 -19.21 25.45
C GLN A 10 9.99 -18.45 24.86
N ARG A 11 9.52 -17.38 25.52
CA ARG A 11 8.46 -16.49 24.99
C ARG A 11 8.92 -15.80 23.70
N GLN A 12 10.17 -15.33 23.64
CA GLN A 12 10.77 -14.71 22.45
C GLN A 12 10.87 -15.70 21.27
N GLN A 13 11.25 -16.95 21.51
CA GLN A 13 11.37 -17.97 20.44
C GLN A 13 10.04 -18.27 19.76
N SER A 14 8.96 -18.41 20.54
CA SER A 14 7.62 -18.68 19.97
C SER A 14 7.10 -17.53 19.07
N ALA A 15 7.46 -16.28 19.38
CA ALA A 15 7.04 -15.12 18.59
C ALA A 15 7.65 -15.12 17.18
N THR A 16 8.92 -15.55 17.06
CA THR A 16 9.66 -15.53 15.79
C THR A 16 9.25 -16.61 14.79
N VAL A 17 8.48 -17.63 15.21
CA VAL A 17 8.13 -18.78 14.33
C VAL A 17 7.28 -18.33 13.14
N ARG A 18 6.27 -17.50 13.37
CA ARG A 18 5.40 -16.98 12.30
C ARG A 18 6.14 -16.05 11.35
N GLU A 19 6.95 -15.16 11.90
CA GLU A 19 7.80 -14.26 11.12
C GLU A 19 8.72 -15.04 10.19
N ARG A 20 9.41 -16.07 10.71
CA ARG A 20 10.28 -16.94 9.91
C ARG A 20 9.51 -17.69 8.84
N LEU A 21 8.34 -18.22 9.17
CA LEU A 21 7.50 -18.93 8.21
C LEU A 21 7.11 -18.02 7.03
N TYR A 22 6.57 -16.83 7.32
CA TYR A 22 6.20 -15.89 6.26
C TYR A 22 7.41 -15.37 5.48
N PHE A 23 8.54 -15.15 6.15
CA PHE A 23 9.79 -14.81 5.48
C PHE A 23 10.20 -15.89 4.47
N TRP A 24 10.21 -17.17 4.87
CA TRP A 24 10.56 -18.27 3.98
C TRP A 24 9.57 -18.46 2.84
N LEU A 25 8.27 -18.30 3.10
CA LEU A 25 7.25 -18.33 2.05
C LEU A 25 7.44 -17.20 1.04
N LEU A 26 7.69 -15.98 1.51
CA LEU A 26 7.93 -14.83 0.64
C LEU A 26 9.24 -15.00 -0.13
N LEU A 27 10.31 -15.48 0.52
CA LEU A 27 11.59 -15.76 -0.11
C LEU A 27 11.44 -16.84 -1.20
N LEU A 28 10.75 -17.94 -0.91
CA LEU A 28 10.48 -18.97 -1.89
C LEU A 28 9.67 -18.42 -3.07
N SER A 29 8.64 -17.61 -2.80
CA SER A 29 7.88 -16.91 -3.85
C SER A 29 8.80 -16.04 -4.71
N THR A 30 9.68 -15.24 -4.09
CA THR A 30 10.61 -14.36 -4.81
C THR A 30 11.61 -15.15 -5.66
N LEU A 31 12.06 -16.32 -5.19
CA LEU A 31 12.97 -17.20 -5.92
C LEU A 31 12.26 -17.83 -7.12
N VAL A 32 11.04 -18.33 -6.93
CA VAL A 32 10.23 -18.90 -8.02
C VAL A 32 9.94 -17.85 -9.09
N THR A 33 9.54 -16.64 -8.71
CA THR A 33 9.30 -15.54 -9.66
C THR A 33 10.60 -15.12 -10.35
N GLY A 34 11.71 -15.04 -9.61
CA GLY A 34 13.02 -14.72 -10.18
C GLY A 34 13.48 -15.76 -11.20
N CYS A 35 13.33 -17.06 -10.89
CA CYS A 35 13.63 -18.14 -11.82
C CYS A 35 12.72 -18.10 -13.05
N GLY A 36 11.41 -17.86 -12.87
CA GLY A 36 10.47 -17.73 -13.99
C GLY A 36 10.80 -16.56 -14.91
N LEU A 37 11.19 -15.41 -14.34
CA LEU A 37 11.65 -14.25 -15.11
C LEU A 37 12.92 -14.58 -15.90
N ILE A 38 13.91 -15.22 -15.27
CA ILE A 38 15.16 -15.63 -15.94
C ILE A 38 14.88 -16.59 -17.09
N ILE A 39 13.96 -17.55 -16.93
CA ILE A 39 13.55 -18.46 -18.00
C ILE A 39 12.88 -17.69 -19.14
N GLY A 40 11.95 -16.77 -18.84
CA GLY A 40 11.31 -15.91 -19.84
C GLY A 40 12.31 -15.01 -20.58
N ILE A 41 13.35 -14.53 -19.89
CA ILE A 41 14.44 -13.74 -20.48
C ILE A 41 15.28 -14.58 -21.45
N LEU A 42 15.59 -15.83 -21.12
CA LEU A 42 16.32 -16.73 -22.01
C LEU A 42 15.53 -17.06 -23.29
N THR A 43 14.19 -16.97 -23.24
CA THR A 43 13.32 -17.15 -24.42
C THR A 43 13.17 -15.89 -25.28
N LEU A 44 13.50 -14.69 -24.77
CA LEU A 44 13.26 -13.39 -25.42
C LEU A 44 14.52 -12.73 -26.02
N GLU A 45 15.62 -13.48 -26.14
CA GLU A 45 16.90 -13.06 -26.74
C GLU A 45 17.37 -11.65 -26.27
N THR A 46 17.40 -10.66 -27.18
CA THR A 46 17.94 -9.31 -26.93
C THR A 46 17.06 -8.46 -26.01
N ILE A 47 15.74 -8.65 -26.06
CA ILE A 47 14.77 -7.92 -25.23
C ILE A 47 14.93 -8.32 -23.76
N GLY A 48 15.17 -9.61 -23.51
CA GLY A 48 15.41 -10.13 -22.16
C GLY A 48 16.64 -9.49 -21.50
N ILE A 49 17.73 -9.30 -22.25
CA ILE A 49 18.96 -8.65 -21.74
C ILE A 49 18.69 -7.19 -21.36
N ILE A 50 17.89 -6.46 -22.15
CA ILE A 50 17.53 -5.06 -21.86
C ILE A 50 16.68 -4.98 -20.59
N ILE A 51 15.72 -5.89 -20.41
CA ILE A 51 14.87 -5.94 -19.21
C ILE A 51 15.72 -6.25 -17.96
N VAL A 52 16.63 -7.22 -18.02
CA VAL A 52 17.55 -7.50 -16.90
C VAL A 52 18.44 -6.30 -16.62
N GLY A 53 19.00 -5.69 -17.66
CA GLY A 53 19.84 -4.50 -17.53
C GLY A 53 19.12 -3.35 -16.85
N THR A 54 17.88 -3.07 -17.24
CA THR A 54 17.04 -2.02 -16.63
C THR A 54 16.66 -2.33 -15.19
N VAL A 55 16.29 -3.57 -14.87
CA VAL A 55 15.99 -3.99 -13.48
C VAL A 55 17.23 -3.89 -12.59
N LEU A 56 18.40 -4.35 -13.06
CA LEU A 56 19.66 -4.23 -12.32
C LEU A 56 20.07 -2.76 -12.14
N LEU A 57 19.85 -1.92 -13.15
CA LEU A 57 20.12 -0.49 -13.08
C LEU A 57 19.19 0.19 -12.06
N LEU A 58 17.90 -0.12 -12.05
CA LEU A 58 16.93 0.40 -11.07
C LEU A 58 17.27 -0.06 -9.64
N LEU A 59 17.64 -1.33 -9.46
CA LEU A 59 18.12 -1.86 -8.18
C LEU A 59 19.40 -1.14 -7.72
N GLY A 60 20.35 -0.92 -8.64
CA GLY A 60 21.57 -0.16 -8.39
C GLY A 60 21.28 1.29 -7.99
N MET A 61 20.39 1.99 -8.70
CA MET A 61 19.96 3.35 -8.36
C MET A 61 19.29 3.42 -6.99
N PHE A 62 18.40 2.47 -6.71
CA PHE A 62 17.74 2.37 -5.41
C PHE A 62 18.75 2.13 -4.28
N TRP A 63 19.71 1.25 -4.50
CA TRP A 63 20.79 0.96 -3.56
C TRP A 63 21.69 2.18 -3.31
N VAL A 64 22.11 2.87 -4.36
CA VAL A 64 22.90 4.12 -4.26
C VAL A 64 22.11 5.20 -3.52
N ARG A 65 20.81 5.35 -3.80
CA ARG A 65 19.95 6.31 -3.09
C ARG A 65 19.86 6.00 -1.60
N GLN A 66 19.66 4.73 -1.22
CA GLN A 66 19.67 4.34 0.19
C GLN A 66 21.03 4.57 0.84
N TRP A 67 22.12 4.22 0.15
CA TRP A 67 23.47 4.43 0.66
C TRP A 67 23.78 5.92 0.90
N ILE A 68 23.47 6.79 -0.06
CA ILE A 68 23.59 8.25 0.08
C ILE A 68 22.82 8.71 1.31
N ARG A 69 21.55 8.30 1.45
CA ARG A 69 20.71 8.67 2.59
C ARG A 69 21.34 8.29 3.93
N VAL A 70 21.87 7.07 4.06
CA VAL A 70 22.52 6.61 5.29
C VAL A 70 23.79 7.40 5.56
N MET A 71 24.60 7.67 4.53
CA MET A 71 25.83 8.46 4.68
C MET A 71 25.52 9.90 5.11
N THR A 72 24.52 10.56 4.52
CA THR A 72 24.08 11.90 4.92
C THR A 72 23.64 11.93 6.39
N ILE A 73 22.85 10.94 6.84
CA ILE A 73 22.44 10.86 8.25
C ILE A 73 23.67 10.69 9.17
N ARG A 74 24.70 9.97 8.71
CA ARG A 74 25.91 9.71 9.49
C ARG A 74 26.88 10.89 9.53
N THR A 75 26.95 11.68 8.46
CA THR A 75 27.79 12.89 8.40
C THR A 75 27.16 14.05 9.17
N ASP A 76 25.84 14.21 9.03
CA ASP A 76 25.13 15.38 9.56
C ASP A 76 24.55 15.12 10.96
N GLY A 77 24.40 13.85 11.33
CA GLY A 77 23.89 13.44 12.62
C GLY A 77 24.96 13.46 13.71
N MET A 78 24.54 13.83 14.92
CA MET A 78 25.40 13.81 16.10
C MET A 78 25.36 12.43 16.75
N VAL A 79 26.51 11.80 16.92
CA VAL A 79 26.63 10.52 17.65
C VAL A 79 26.46 10.79 19.14
N LEU A 80 25.46 10.18 19.75
CA LEU A 80 25.25 10.20 21.19
C LEU A 80 26.29 9.31 21.86
N SER A 81 27.21 9.92 22.62
CA SER A 81 28.21 9.19 23.39
C SER A 81 27.78 9.00 24.84
N GLU A 82 28.30 7.96 25.48
CA GLU A 82 28.11 7.69 26.92
C GLU A 82 28.47 8.91 27.80
N GLN A 83 29.45 9.71 27.36
CA GLN A 83 29.90 10.92 28.08
C GLN A 83 28.86 12.04 28.06
N GLN A 84 28.02 12.14 27.02
CA GLN A 84 27.04 13.21 26.88
C GLN A 84 25.78 12.94 27.70
N GLN A 85 25.30 11.70 27.74
CA GLN A 85 24.09 11.30 28.46
C GLN A 85 24.23 9.91 29.10
N PRO A 86 24.93 9.80 30.24
CA PRO A 86 25.28 8.51 30.84
C PRO A 86 24.04 7.70 31.29
N LEU A 87 23.05 8.37 31.89
CA LEU A 87 21.82 7.71 32.37
C LEU A 87 20.99 7.11 31.23
N VAL A 88 20.84 7.85 30.14
CA VAL A 88 20.06 7.41 28.97
C VAL A 88 20.78 6.28 28.25
N TYR A 89 22.10 6.39 28.09
CA TYR A 89 22.91 5.39 27.44
C TYR A 89 22.90 4.06 28.21
N GLU A 90 23.02 4.13 29.55
CA GLU A 90 22.99 2.95 30.42
C GLU A 90 21.63 2.24 30.37
N GLN A 91 20.52 2.99 30.36
CA GLN A 91 19.19 2.40 30.23
C GLN A 91 19.00 1.69 28.88
N LEU A 92 19.43 2.32 27.78
CA LEU A 92 19.38 1.72 26.45
C LEU A 92 20.29 0.50 26.32
N ARG A 93 21.45 0.53 26.98
CA ARG A 93 22.37 -0.60 27.07
C ARG A 93 21.70 -1.78 27.76
N GLN A 94 21.10 -1.57 28.93
CA GLN A 94 20.38 -2.61 29.65
C GLN A 94 19.21 -3.18 28.84
N ASP A 95 18.46 -2.32 28.15
CA ASP A 95 17.37 -2.74 27.27
C ASP A 95 17.89 -3.55 26.06
N ALA A 96 19.01 -3.16 25.46
CA ALA A 96 19.67 -3.91 24.39
C ALA A 96 20.21 -5.27 24.89
N GLU A 97 20.82 -5.33 26.07
CA GLU A 97 21.31 -6.57 26.69
C GLU A 97 20.16 -7.54 27.01
N ARG A 98 19.02 -7.03 27.51
CA ARG A 98 17.79 -7.83 27.73
C ARG A 98 17.22 -8.38 26.42
N LEU A 99 17.33 -7.60 25.35
CA LEU A 99 17.01 -8.05 24.01
C LEU A 99 18.11 -8.96 23.42
N GLY A 100 19.24 -9.17 24.09
CA GLY A 100 20.29 -10.11 23.67
C GLY A 100 21.21 -9.56 22.58
N PHE A 101 21.38 -8.25 22.50
CA PHE A 101 22.44 -7.63 21.70
C PHE A 101 23.82 -7.89 22.32
N TRP A 102 24.82 -8.18 21.49
CA TRP A 102 26.21 -8.29 21.94
C TRP A 102 26.89 -6.92 22.14
N LYS A 103 26.42 -5.90 21.40
CA LYS A 103 26.90 -4.52 21.47
C LYS A 103 25.73 -3.57 21.34
N VAL A 104 25.74 -2.47 22.09
CA VAL A 104 24.75 -1.39 21.97
C VAL A 104 24.86 -0.78 20.56
N PRO A 105 23.73 -0.58 19.86
CA PRO A 105 23.73 0.06 18.55
C PRO A 105 24.26 1.51 18.64
N GLU A 106 24.84 2.00 17.55
CA GLU A 106 25.24 3.40 17.45
C GLU A 106 23.98 4.28 17.44
N ILE A 107 23.92 5.27 18.33
CA ILE A 107 22.78 6.18 18.44
C ILE A 107 23.16 7.49 17.74
N ILE A 108 22.37 7.88 16.74
CA ILE A 108 22.56 9.13 15.99
C ILE A 108 21.36 10.03 16.20
N VAL A 109 21.59 11.26 16.62
CA VAL A 109 20.57 12.31 16.67
C VAL A 109 20.66 13.14 15.40
N THR A 110 19.55 13.30 14.69
CA THR A 110 19.50 14.04 13.42
C THR A 110 18.32 15.02 13.37
N ASN A 111 18.52 16.15 12.71
CA ASN A 111 17.47 17.13 12.39
C ASN A 111 16.89 16.92 10.97
N HIS A 112 17.04 15.71 10.43
CA HIS A 112 16.60 15.40 9.07
C HIS A 112 15.07 15.45 8.95
N LYS A 113 14.55 16.30 8.05
CA LYS A 113 13.10 16.59 7.89
C LYS A 113 12.20 15.36 7.74
N THR A 114 12.72 14.26 7.19
CA THR A 114 11.96 13.02 6.94
C THR A 114 11.89 12.07 8.14
N ILE A 115 12.69 12.28 9.19
CA ILE A 115 12.75 11.40 10.37
C ILE A 115 12.01 12.10 11.53
N LYS A 116 10.71 11.81 11.66
CA LYS A 116 9.86 12.37 12.73
C LYS A 116 9.72 11.44 13.95
N ARG A 117 10.16 10.18 13.83
CA ARG A 117 10.11 9.16 14.89
C ARG A 117 11.42 8.37 14.92
N PRO A 118 11.78 7.74 16.04
CA PRO A 118 12.90 6.83 16.11
C PRO A 118 12.82 5.79 15.00
N ARG A 119 13.93 5.57 14.32
CA ARG A 119 14.02 4.54 13.27
C ARG A 119 15.35 3.85 13.29
N THR A 120 15.30 2.58 12.94
CA THR A 120 16.48 1.76 12.79
C THR A 120 16.93 1.69 11.34
N ILE A 121 18.24 1.74 11.14
CA ILE A 121 18.87 1.64 9.83
C ILE A 121 19.90 0.52 9.91
N GLY A 122 19.71 -0.53 9.11
CA GLY A 122 20.69 -1.59 8.89
C GLY A 122 21.32 -1.42 7.52
N LEU A 123 22.53 -0.87 7.47
CA LEU A 123 23.33 -0.85 6.23
C LEU A 123 24.71 -1.42 6.56
N PHE A 124 25.04 -2.60 6.00
CA PHE A 124 26.33 -3.28 6.15
C PHE A 124 26.73 -3.61 7.59
N GLN A 125 25.87 -4.30 8.33
CA GLN A 125 26.15 -4.85 9.68
C GLN A 125 26.44 -3.81 10.78
N LYS A 126 26.34 -2.51 10.50
CA LYS A 126 26.35 -1.48 11.54
C LYS A 126 24.93 -1.09 11.91
N TYR A 127 24.57 -1.46 13.14
CA TYR A 127 23.26 -1.20 13.71
C TYR A 127 23.16 0.25 14.16
N LEU A 128 22.33 1.04 13.47
CA LEU A 128 22.09 2.45 13.75
C LEU A 128 20.68 2.65 14.30
N LEU A 129 20.58 3.27 15.47
CA LEU A 129 19.34 3.81 16.01
C LEU A 129 19.34 5.33 15.79
N VAL A 130 18.47 5.81 14.92
CA VAL A 130 18.38 7.22 14.57
C VAL A 130 17.23 7.87 15.33
N LEU A 131 17.53 8.95 16.05
CA LEU A 131 16.60 9.73 16.86
C LEU A 131 16.43 11.13 16.26
N PRO A 132 15.20 11.67 16.19
CA PRO A 132 14.99 13.07 15.85
C PRO A 132 15.54 13.99 16.94
N THR A 133 16.01 15.18 16.55
CA THR A 133 16.35 16.24 17.50
C THR A 133 15.15 16.62 18.36
N GLY A 134 15.34 16.64 19.68
CA GLY A 134 14.27 16.95 20.64
C GLY A 134 13.36 15.77 20.98
N TYR A 135 13.65 14.55 20.50
CA TYR A 135 12.89 13.37 20.89
C TYR A 135 13.08 13.07 22.39
N PRO A 136 12.00 13.02 23.20
CA PRO A 136 12.13 12.78 24.62
C PRO A 136 12.52 11.31 24.85
N VAL A 137 13.68 11.06 25.46
CA VAL A 137 14.08 9.71 25.89
C VAL A 137 13.74 9.56 27.37
N ASN A 138 12.54 9.04 27.64
CA ASN A 138 12.02 8.86 28.99
C ASN A 138 11.18 7.58 29.08
N ALA A 139 10.63 7.30 30.26
CA ALA A 139 9.76 6.14 30.48
C ALA A 139 8.55 6.11 29.51
N THR A 140 8.13 7.27 28.98
CA THR A 140 6.95 7.35 28.12
C THR A 140 7.20 6.89 26.68
N THR A 141 8.43 7.06 26.18
CA THR A 141 8.86 6.68 24.82
C THR A 141 9.68 5.40 24.79
N ARG A 142 10.03 4.85 25.95
CA ARG A 142 10.81 3.62 26.10
C ARG A 142 10.26 2.44 25.30
N PHE A 143 8.94 2.29 25.23
CA PHE A 143 8.30 1.22 24.46
C PHE A 143 8.58 1.32 22.95
N GLU A 144 8.58 2.53 22.39
CA GLU A 144 8.89 2.74 20.97
C GLU A 144 10.36 2.45 20.67
N LEU A 145 11.26 2.85 21.57
CA LEU A 145 12.69 2.54 21.46
C LEU A 145 12.95 1.04 21.55
N LEU A 146 12.29 0.33 22.47
CA LEU A 146 12.36 -1.13 22.58
C LEU A 146 11.86 -1.83 21.31
N ARG A 147 10.77 -1.35 20.70
CA ARG A 147 10.28 -1.89 19.42
C ARG A 147 11.33 -1.75 18.33
N GLU A 148 11.88 -0.55 18.16
CA GLU A 148 12.92 -0.29 17.16
C GLU A 148 14.14 -1.19 17.38
N LEU A 149 14.60 -1.34 18.62
CA LEU A 149 15.68 -2.30 18.94
C LEU A 149 15.32 -3.73 18.53
N VAL A 150 14.07 -4.18 18.66
CA VAL A 150 13.66 -5.49 18.16
C VAL A 150 13.71 -5.57 16.63
N HIS A 151 13.26 -4.52 15.92
CA HIS A 151 13.37 -4.45 14.46
C HIS A 151 14.82 -4.57 13.98
N LEU A 152 15.73 -3.89 14.68
CA LEU A 152 17.16 -3.94 14.43
C LEU A 152 17.72 -5.34 14.67
N LYS A 153 17.35 -5.98 15.78
CA LYS A 153 17.84 -7.33 16.14
C LYS A 153 17.46 -8.39 15.11
N GLN A 154 16.24 -8.30 14.57
CA GLN A 154 15.73 -9.27 13.60
C GLN A 154 16.13 -8.93 12.16
N ASN A 155 16.92 -7.88 11.94
CA ASN A 155 17.29 -7.35 10.61
C ASN A 155 16.05 -7.13 9.72
N HIS A 156 14.96 -6.61 10.29
CA HIS A 156 13.71 -6.44 9.56
C HIS A 156 13.87 -5.53 8.33
N GLU A 157 14.68 -4.47 8.42
CA GLU A 157 14.93 -3.56 7.30
C GLU A 157 15.71 -4.23 6.16
N GLU A 158 16.76 -5.00 6.46
CA GLU A 158 17.53 -5.73 5.43
C GLU A 158 16.66 -6.80 4.75
N LYS A 159 15.87 -7.54 5.54
CA LYS A 159 14.90 -8.50 5.00
C LYS A 159 13.86 -7.80 4.13
N ARG A 160 13.31 -6.66 4.57
CA ARG A 160 12.34 -5.88 3.78
C ARG A 160 12.90 -5.44 2.43
N MET A 161 14.18 -5.07 2.39
CA MET A 161 14.89 -4.69 1.16
C MET A 161 15.06 -5.86 0.19
N LEU A 162 15.47 -7.04 0.69
CA LEU A 162 15.59 -8.26 -0.11
C LEU A 162 14.25 -8.68 -0.75
N LEU A 163 13.14 -8.26 -0.16
CA LEU A 163 11.79 -8.68 -0.51
C LEU A 163 11.02 -7.69 -1.40
N LEU A 164 11.67 -6.60 -1.85
CA LEU A 164 11.10 -5.64 -2.80
C LEU A 164 10.84 -6.26 -4.19
N LEU A 165 11.50 -7.37 -4.52
CA LEU A 165 11.50 -7.97 -5.86
C LEU A 165 10.42 -9.04 -6.10
N GLY A 166 9.68 -9.52 -5.10
CA GLY A 166 8.92 -10.76 -5.31
C GLY A 166 7.62 -10.96 -4.54
N SER A 167 6.84 -9.90 -4.27
CA SER A 167 5.48 -10.09 -3.75
C SER A 167 4.40 -9.84 -4.80
N TRP A 168 4.33 -10.71 -5.82
CA TRP A 168 3.15 -10.79 -6.70
C TRP A 168 1.96 -11.45 -6.00
N VAL A 169 2.21 -12.21 -4.92
CA VAL A 169 1.16 -12.79 -4.07
C VAL A 169 0.51 -11.68 -3.22
N PRO A 170 -0.77 -11.32 -3.47
CA PRO A 170 -1.39 -10.09 -2.96
C PRO A 170 -1.72 -10.10 -1.46
N PHE A 171 -0.78 -10.34 -0.55
CA PHE A 171 -0.94 -10.21 0.92
C PHE A 171 0.30 -10.72 1.66
N LEU A 172 1.14 -11.53 1.03
CA LEU A 172 2.23 -12.23 1.72
C LEU A 172 3.24 -11.23 2.32
N ARG A 173 3.48 -10.12 1.62
CA ARG A 173 4.26 -8.99 2.14
C ARG A 173 3.59 -8.35 3.35
N SER A 174 2.30 -8.05 3.28
CA SER A 174 1.53 -7.48 4.41
C SER A 174 1.49 -8.42 5.61
N ALA A 175 1.36 -9.73 5.38
CA ALA A 175 1.37 -10.76 6.40
C ALA A 175 2.74 -10.88 7.06
N TYR A 176 3.82 -10.84 6.28
CA TYR A 176 5.20 -10.81 6.78
C TYR A 176 5.45 -9.56 7.64
N LEU A 177 5.12 -8.37 7.12
CA LEU A 177 5.27 -7.11 7.86
C LEU A 177 4.45 -7.11 9.15
N ARG A 178 3.20 -7.59 9.11
CA ARG A 178 2.39 -7.74 10.32
C ARG A 178 3.01 -8.71 11.33
N ALA A 179 3.62 -9.79 10.86
CA ALA A 179 4.32 -10.73 11.74
C ALA A 179 5.56 -10.08 12.38
N CYS A 180 6.31 -9.26 11.64
CA CYS A 180 7.40 -8.46 12.18
C CYS A 180 6.92 -7.51 13.29
N GLU A 181 5.82 -6.78 13.07
CA GLU A 181 5.21 -5.90 14.08
C GLU A 181 4.72 -6.68 15.30
N GLU A 182 4.11 -7.85 15.10
CA GLU A 182 3.66 -8.74 16.18
C GLU A 182 4.83 -9.29 17.02
N THR A 183 5.96 -9.63 16.38
CA THR A 183 7.20 -9.99 17.07
C THR A 183 7.74 -8.80 17.86
N ALA A 184 7.82 -7.61 17.26
CA ALA A 184 8.33 -6.40 17.89
C ALA A 184 7.50 -5.99 19.12
N ASP A 185 6.17 -5.93 18.97
CA ASP A 185 5.24 -5.64 20.07
C ASP A 185 5.42 -6.62 21.24
N ARG A 186 5.43 -7.93 20.97
CA ARG A 186 5.57 -8.95 22.04
C ARG A 186 6.90 -8.87 22.76
N GLN A 187 8.00 -8.71 22.03
CA GLN A 187 9.33 -8.66 22.64
C GLN A 187 9.53 -7.36 23.43
N ALA A 188 9.06 -6.22 22.90
CA ALA A 188 9.11 -4.95 23.61
C ALA A 188 8.24 -4.96 24.88
N LEU A 189 7.01 -5.49 24.81
CA LEU A 189 6.12 -5.62 26.00
C LEU A 189 6.69 -6.57 27.06
N ALA A 190 7.45 -7.58 26.67
CA ALA A 190 8.11 -8.50 27.60
C ALA A 190 9.24 -7.82 28.41
N CYS A 191 9.78 -6.69 27.93
CA CYS A 191 10.78 -5.90 28.65
C CYS A 191 10.17 -4.91 29.67
N LEU A 192 8.84 -4.74 29.67
CA LEU A 192 8.09 -3.85 30.56
C LEU A 192 7.42 -4.63 31.71
N ALA A 193 7.22 -3.93 32.83
CA ALA A 193 6.41 -4.44 33.94
C ALA A 193 4.95 -4.62 33.52
N GLU A 194 4.22 -5.56 34.14
CA GLU A 194 2.86 -5.92 33.69
C GLU A 194 1.89 -4.72 33.72
N GLU A 195 2.02 -3.89 34.75
CA GLU A 195 1.23 -2.67 34.96
C GLU A 195 1.48 -1.60 33.88
N GLU A 196 2.67 -1.58 33.28
CA GLU A 196 3.08 -0.57 32.30
C GLU A 196 2.75 -0.98 30.86
N ARG A 197 2.45 -2.26 30.60
CA ARG A 197 2.25 -2.80 29.25
C ARG A 197 1.11 -2.11 28.50
N VAL A 198 -0.07 -2.06 29.11
CA VAL A 198 -1.28 -1.48 28.48
C VAL A 198 -1.14 0.03 28.29
N PRO A 199 -0.74 0.82 29.32
CA PRO A 199 -0.54 2.25 29.14
C PRO A 199 0.52 2.60 28.09
N ALA A 200 1.67 1.92 28.08
CA ALA A 200 2.73 2.18 27.12
C ALA A 200 2.27 1.86 25.68
N LEU A 201 1.54 0.75 25.52
CA LEU A 201 0.98 0.35 24.24
C LEU A 201 -0.03 1.37 23.71
N VAL A 202 -1.02 1.76 24.52
CA VAL A 202 -2.06 2.71 24.10
C VAL A 202 -1.46 4.08 23.80
N ARG A 203 -0.49 4.53 24.62
CA ARG A 203 0.25 5.78 24.37
C ARG A 203 0.94 5.78 23.01
N SER A 204 1.57 4.67 22.60
CA SER A 204 2.21 4.58 21.28
C SER A 204 1.22 4.69 20.10
N VAL A 205 -0.05 4.36 20.32
CA VAL A 205 -1.11 4.44 19.30
C VAL A 205 -1.70 5.84 19.23
N VAL A 206 -2.05 6.37 20.40
CA VAL A 206 -2.84 7.60 20.54
C VAL A 206 -1.94 8.85 20.49
N GLY A 207 -0.64 8.68 20.76
CA GLY A 207 0.33 9.76 20.82
C GLY A 207 0.37 10.48 22.18
N PRO A 208 1.43 11.26 22.45
CA PRO A 208 1.68 11.85 23.77
C PRO A 208 0.66 12.92 24.16
N VAL A 209 0.15 13.69 23.19
CA VAL A 209 -0.82 14.78 23.43
C VAL A 209 -2.18 14.20 23.85
N SER A 210 -2.71 13.29 23.05
CA SER A 210 -4.02 12.68 23.29
C SER A 210 -4.01 11.72 24.49
N TRP A 211 -2.85 11.19 24.90
CA TRP A 211 -2.74 10.35 26.09
C TRP A 211 -3.15 11.06 27.38
N GLN A 212 -2.87 12.36 27.52
CA GLN A 212 -3.13 13.11 28.76
C GLN A 212 -4.62 13.33 29.04
N THR A 213 -5.45 13.33 27.99
CA THR A 213 -6.90 13.60 28.07
C THR A 213 -7.74 12.34 27.86
N LEU A 214 -7.11 11.19 27.60
CA LEU A 214 -7.81 9.95 27.24
C LEU A 214 -8.23 9.15 28.48
N HIS A 215 -9.52 8.83 28.57
CA HIS A 215 -10.01 7.79 29.47
C HIS A 215 -9.68 6.39 28.91
N LEU A 216 -8.69 5.74 29.51
CA LEU A 216 -8.15 4.45 29.04
C LEU A 216 -9.24 3.36 28.93
N ASP A 217 -10.10 3.24 29.94
CA ASP A 217 -11.15 2.20 29.97
C ASP A 217 -12.21 2.42 28.89
N ALA A 218 -12.61 3.67 28.67
CA ALA A 218 -13.55 4.02 27.61
C ALA A 218 -12.96 3.75 26.21
N TYR A 219 -11.67 4.09 26.01
CA TYR A 219 -10.96 3.81 24.77
C TYR A 219 -10.85 2.31 24.48
N ILE A 220 -10.47 1.51 25.48
CA ILE A 220 -10.39 0.05 25.36
C ILE A 220 -11.78 -0.53 25.07
N GLY A 221 -12.82 -0.05 25.75
CA GLY A 221 -14.21 -0.44 25.53
C GLY A 221 -14.67 -0.17 24.09
N GLN A 222 -14.39 1.02 23.56
CA GLN A 222 -14.72 1.40 22.19
C GLN A 222 -14.00 0.50 21.17
N LYS A 223 -12.71 0.22 21.35
CA LYS A 223 -11.90 -0.59 20.41
C LYS A 223 -12.15 -2.10 20.51
N ARG A 224 -12.90 -2.56 21.51
CA ARG A 224 -13.36 -3.95 21.64
C ARG A 224 -14.67 -4.23 20.89
N GLN A 225 -15.31 -3.22 20.32
CA GLN A 225 -16.55 -3.42 19.56
C GLN A 225 -16.36 -4.34 18.36
N PRO A 226 -17.40 -5.10 17.99
CA PRO A 226 -17.30 -6.12 16.96
C PRO A 226 -16.93 -5.50 15.60
N MET A 227 -15.76 -5.86 15.06
CA MET A 227 -15.42 -5.46 13.70
C MET A 227 -16.36 -6.12 12.68
N PRO A 228 -16.88 -5.35 11.70
CA PRO A 228 -17.60 -5.90 10.56
C PRO A 228 -16.67 -6.73 9.67
N PHE A 229 -17.25 -7.58 8.83
CA PHE A 229 -16.50 -8.51 7.96
C PHE A 229 -15.54 -7.76 7.02
N ALA A 230 -15.99 -6.67 6.39
CA ALA A 230 -15.15 -5.81 5.55
C ALA A 230 -13.94 -5.24 6.30
N ALA A 231 -14.11 -4.79 7.55
CA ALA A 231 -13.00 -4.32 8.38
C ALA A 231 -12.02 -5.45 8.75
N ALA A 232 -12.53 -6.68 8.96
CA ALA A 232 -11.67 -7.85 9.18
C ALA A 232 -10.85 -8.22 7.93
N LEU A 233 -11.44 -8.08 6.74
CA LEU A 233 -10.76 -8.23 5.45
C LEU A 233 -9.72 -7.13 5.23
N SER A 234 -10.07 -5.87 5.46
CA SER A 234 -9.13 -4.74 5.42
C SER A 234 -7.96 -4.96 6.39
N GLU A 235 -8.23 -5.45 7.61
CA GLU A 235 -7.19 -5.81 8.58
C GLU A 235 -6.22 -6.86 8.02
N LEU A 236 -6.67 -7.78 7.15
CA LEU A 236 -5.80 -8.77 6.52
C LEU A 236 -4.79 -8.18 5.55
N PHE A 237 -5.04 -7.01 4.97
CA PHE A 237 -4.12 -6.35 4.05
C PHE A 237 -3.31 -5.22 4.70
N ARG A 238 -3.70 -4.75 5.89
CA ARG A 238 -2.95 -3.73 6.65
C ARG A 238 -1.59 -4.23 7.12
N ASN A 239 -0.59 -3.37 7.02
CA ASN A 239 0.80 -3.68 7.41
C ASN A 239 1.06 -3.69 8.94
N GLN A 240 0.03 -3.43 9.76
CA GLN A 240 0.16 -3.37 11.22
C GLN A 240 -0.82 -4.31 11.92
N SER A 241 -0.46 -4.71 13.15
CA SER A 241 -1.32 -5.50 14.04
C SER A 241 -2.46 -4.65 14.59
N SER A 242 -3.68 -5.21 14.65
CA SER A 242 -4.81 -4.49 15.25
C SER A 242 -4.59 -4.18 16.73
N ILE A 243 -5.15 -3.06 17.18
CA ILE A 243 -5.11 -2.64 18.58
C ILE A 243 -5.62 -3.76 19.50
N SER A 244 -6.70 -4.45 19.10
CA SER A 244 -7.22 -5.60 19.84
C SER A 244 -6.16 -6.68 20.07
N ARG A 245 -5.44 -7.09 19.01
CA ARG A 245 -4.36 -8.09 19.11
C ARG A 245 -3.20 -7.58 19.96
N ARG A 246 -2.82 -6.32 19.80
CA ARG A 246 -1.76 -5.70 20.62
C ARG A 246 -2.14 -5.68 22.11
N LEU A 247 -3.39 -5.37 22.44
CA LEU A 247 -3.93 -5.42 23.81
C LEU A 247 -3.89 -6.84 24.39
N THR A 248 -4.15 -7.89 23.58
CA THR A 248 -3.98 -9.27 24.07
C THR A 248 -2.56 -9.60 24.47
N PHE A 249 -1.56 -9.06 23.77
CA PHE A 249 -0.15 -9.26 24.16
C PHE A 249 0.23 -8.46 25.41
N ALA A 250 -0.48 -7.37 25.68
CA ALA A 250 -0.32 -6.59 26.89
C ALA A 250 -0.96 -7.26 28.14
N GLY A 251 -1.63 -8.41 27.99
CA GLY A 251 -2.23 -9.17 29.10
C GLY A 251 -3.74 -8.97 29.29
N LEU A 252 -4.40 -8.22 28.39
CA LEU A 252 -5.85 -8.04 28.44
C LEU A 252 -6.55 -9.09 27.58
N ASP A 253 -7.37 -9.95 28.21
CA ASP A 253 -8.21 -10.91 27.48
C ASP A 253 -9.14 -10.16 26.52
N ALA A 254 -8.84 -10.25 25.23
CA ALA A 254 -9.75 -9.83 24.18
C ALA A 254 -10.35 -11.09 23.53
N PRO A 255 -11.68 -11.12 23.28
CA PRO A 255 -12.31 -12.26 22.65
C PRO A 255 -11.70 -12.48 21.24
N ARG A 256 -11.03 -13.62 21.05
CA ARG A 256 -10.53 -14.04 19.74
C ARG A 256 -11.72 -14.43 18.86
N LYS A 257 -12.03 -13.62 17.84
CA LYS A 257 -13.05 -13.98 16.86
C LYS A 257 -12.53 -15.07 15.90
N GLN A 258 -13.29 -16.16 15.76
CA GLN A 258 -12.97 -17.30 14.87
C GLN A 258 -12.99 -16.94 13.38
N SER A 259 -13.78 -15.95 12.97
CA SER A 259 -13.96 -15.57 11.55
C SER A 259 -12.67 -15.12 10.87
N ALA A 260 -11.80 -14.38 11.57
CA ALA A 260 -10.53 -13.92 11.01
C ALA A 260 -9.55 -15.08 10.72
N ARG A 261 -9.65 -16.20 11.46
CA ARG A 261 -8.81 -17.39 11.19
C ARG A 261 -9.21 -18.08 9.91
N ILE A 262 -10.52 -18.23 9.68
CA ILE A 262 -11.07 -18.91 8.50
C ILE A 262 -10.74 -18.12 7.24
N ALA A 263 -10.94 -16.79 7.27
CA ALA A 263 -10.58 -15.92 6.14
C ALA A 263 -9.06 -15.96 5.85
N SER A 264 -8.21 -15.86 6.88
CA SER A 264 -6.75 -15.94 6.69
C SER A 264 -6.29 -17.30 6.15
N ALA A 265 -6.90 -18.40 6.60
CA ALA A 265 -6.56 -19.73 6.14
C ALA A 265 -7.02 -19.97 4.70
N ALA A 266 -8.24 -19.54 4.36
CA ALA A 266 -8.77 -19.66 3.01
C ALA A 266 -7.93 -18.87 1.99
N VAL A 267 -7.54 -17.63 2.31
CA VAL A 267 -6.69 -16.80 1.44
C VAL A 267 -5.31 -17.42 1.25
N VAL A 268 -4.68 -17.89 2.34
CA VAL A 268 -3.37 -18.57 2.26
C VAL A 268 -3.47 -19.84 1.40
N SER A 269 -4.52 -20.66 1.59
CA SER A 269 -4.74 -21.86 0.80
C SER A 269 -4.98 -21.55 -0.69
N LEU A 270 -5.84 -20.58 -1.02
CA LEU A 270 -6.11 -20.14 -2.39
C LEU A 270 -4.84 -19.65 -3.10
N SER A 271 -3.97 -18.96 -2.39
CA SER A 271 -2.73 -18.44 -2.96
C SER A 271 -1.62 -19.47 -3.05
N CYS A 272 -1.56 -20.44 -2.14
CA CYS A 272 -0.72 -21.62 -2.32
C CYS A 272 -1.16 -22.46 -3.52
N LEU A 273 -2.47 -22.56 -3.77
CA LEU A 273 -3.02 -23.22 -4.96
C LEU A 273 -2.67 -22.45 -6.25
N ALA A 274 -2.75 -21.12 -6.23
CA ALA A 274 -2.31 -20.29 -7.36
C ALA A 274 -0.81 -20.45 -7.65
N LEU A 275 0.02 -20.48 -6.60
CA LEU A 275 1.47 -20.70 -6.72
C LEU A 275 1.79 -22.10 -7.27
N ALA A 276 1.04 -23.12 -6.83
CA ALA A 276 1.16 -24.48 -7.37
C ALA A 276 0.71 -24.56 -8.84
N GLY A 277 -0.37 -23.86 -9.21
CA GLY A 277 -0.85 -23.77 -10.59
C GLY A 277 0.15 -23.10 -11.53
N LEU A 278 0.83 -22.04 -11.07
CA LEU A 278 1.84 -21.32 -11.83
C LEU A 278 3.11 -22.16 -12.03
N VAL A 279 3.56 -22.87 -10.99
CA VAL A 279 4.66 -23.85 -11.11
C VAL A 279 4.29 -24.99 -12.07
N PHE A 280 3.06 -25.49 -12.02
CA PHE A 280 2.58 -26.55 -12.91
C PHE A 280 2.52 -26.08 -14.38
N ALA A 281 2.08 -24.84 -14.63
CA ALA A 281 2.09 -24.23 -15.95
C ALA A 281 3.51 -24.07 -16.51
N VAL A 282 4.46 -23.65 -15.69
CA VAL A 282 5.89 -23.54 -16.06
C VAL A 282 6.50 -24.91 -16.38
N THR A 283 6.10 -25.98 -15.69
CA THR A 283 6.58 -27.35 -15.96
C THR A 283 5.95 -28.02 -17.19
N LYS A 284 4.87 -27.46 -17.76
CA LYS A 284 4.19 -27.96 -18.97
C LYS A 284 4.69 -27.33 -20.28
N LEU A 285 5.71 -26.46 -20.24
CA LEU A 285 6.43 -26.06 -21.44
C LEU A 285 7.31 -27.24 -21.92
N GLU A 286 6.70 -28.15 -22.67
CA GLU A 286 7.43 -29.16 -23.43
C GLU A 286 8.18 -28.45 -24.58
N LEU A 287 9.52 -28.48 -24.53
CA LEU A 287 10.37 -28.13 -25.67
C LEU A 287 10.11 -29.13 -26.81
N PRO A 288 9.67 -28.72 -28.01
CA PRO A 288 9.47 -29.66 -29.10
C PRO A 288 10.83 -30.05 -29.71
N THR A 289 11.21 -31.31 -29.56
CA THR A 289 12.34 -31.91 -30.25
C THR A 289 11.92 -32.38 -31.62
N TRP A 290 11.80 -31.48 -32.61
CA TRP A 290 11.95 -31.80 -34.04
C TRP A 290 11.77 -30.54 -34.91
N LEU A 291 12.87 -30.01 -35.44
CA LEU A 291 12.84 -29.30 -36.70
C LEU A 291 13.30 -30.27 -37.78
N PRO A 292 12.59 -30.33 -38.92
CA PRO A 292 13.29 -30.04 -40.15
C PRO A 292 12.62 -28.94 -40.96
N ASN A 293 13.48 -28.01 -41.36
CA ASN A 293 13.44 -27.01 -42.44
C ASN A 293 12.18 -26.98 -43.33
N GLY A 294 11.51 -25.84 -43.33
CA GLY A 294 10.50 -25.50 -44.34
C GLY A 294 9.96 -24.08 -44.20
N ALA A 295 10.61 -23.15 -44.92
CA ALA A 295 10.03 -21.98 -45.58
C ALA A 295 9.08 -21.04 -44.81
N SER A 296 9.64 -19.89 -44.41
CA SER A 296 9.15 -18.53 -44.72
C SER A 296 7.67 -18.37 -45.12
N SER A 297 6.89 -17.82 -44.19
CA SER A 297 5.77 -16.87 -44.30
C SER A 297 4.89 -17.21 -43.09
N VAL A 298 4.86 -16.41 -42.03
CA VAL A 298 3.99 -15.24 -41.90
C VAL A 298 4.67 -14.31 -40.88
N ALA A 299 5.24 -13.22 -41.37
CA ALA A 299 5.71 -12.12 -40.55
C ALA A 299 4.69 -10.98 -40.70
N GLU A 300 3.56 -11.08 -39.98
CA GLU A 300 2.71 -9.95 -39.58
C GLU A 300 1.52 -10.49 -38.76
N GLN A 301 1.72 -10.58 -37.46
CA GLN A 301 0.66 -10.47 -36.45
C GLN A 301 1.34 -10.44 -35.09
N THR A 302 1.72 -9.22 -34.67
CA THR A 302 2.00 -8.91 -33.28
C THR A 302 0.74 -9.21 -32.48
N ALA A 303 0.79 -10.26 -31.67
CA ALA A 303 -0.25 -10.60 -30.71
C ALA A 303 -0.36 -9.48 -29.67
N LYS A 304 -1.37 -8.63 -29.84
CA LYS A 304 -1.88 -7.69 -28.84
C LYS A 304 -2.60 -8.55 -27.79
N GLU A 305 -2.28 -8.35 -26.51
CA GLU A 305 -3.01 -8.97 -25.41
C GLU A 305 -4.50 -8.63 -25.55
N ASP A 306 -5.32 -9.66 -25.71
CA ASP A 306 -6.74 -9.56 -25.99
C ASP A 306 -7.47 -9.23 -24.66
N LEU A 307 -7.52 -7.94 -24.30
CA LEU A 307 -8.23 -7.40 -23.12
C LEU A 307 -9.76 -7.62 -23.18
N GLY A 308 -10.25 -8.39 -24.14
CA GLY A 308 -11.68 -8.46 -24.48
C GLY A 308 -12.23 -7.14 -25.03
N GLU A 309 -11.37 -6.14 -25.29
CA GLU A 309 -11.79 -4.83 -25.78
C GLU A 309 -12.51 -4.95 -27.14
N SER A 310 -13.71 -4.39 -27.25
CA SER A 310 -14.42 -4.35 -28.53
C SER A 310 -13.67 -3.44 -29.52
N LYS A 311 -13.86 -3.69 -30.83
CA LYS A 311 -13.27 -2.83 -31.88
C LYS A 311 -13.64 -1.34 -31.70
N LEU A 312 -14.84 -1.07 -31.19
CA LEU A 312 -15.30 0.28 -30.87
C LEU A 312 -14.55 0.89 -29.69
N MET A 313 -14.34 0.13 -28.59
CA MET A 313 -13.59 0.61 -27.41
C MET A 313 -12.15 1.00 -27.77
N ALA A 314 -11.47 0.14 -28.53
CA ALA A 314 -10.12 0.44 -29.04
C ALA A 314 -10.09 1.71 -29.92
N ALA A 315 -11.12 1.88 -30.77
CA ALA A 315 -11.26 3.08 -31.61
C ALA A 315 -11.59 4.34 -30.80
N ILE A 316 -12.40 4.25 -29.73
CA ILE A 316 -12.69 5.39 -28.84
C ILE A 316 -11.41 5.88 -28.15
N GLN A 317 -10.57 4.95 -27.69
CA GLN A 317 -9.35 5.29 -26.97
C GLN A 317 -8.25 5.88 -27.88
N LYS A 318 -8.06 5.30 -29.08
CA LYS A 318 -6.87 5.57 -29.93
C LYS A 318 -7.18 5.94 -31.38
N GLY A 319 -8.42 5.79 -31.83
CA GLY A 319 -8.84 5.95 -33.22
C GLY A 319 -9.25 7.39 -33.58
N THR A 320 -9.60 7.55 -34.86
CA THR A 320 -10.08 8.84 -35.40
C THR A 320 -11.59 9.00 -35.20
N LEU A 321 -12.10 10.24 -35.20
CA LEU A 321 -13.54 10.50 -35.06
C LEU A 321 -14.37 9.80 -36.14
N ALA A 322 -13.92 9.85 -37.40
CA ALA A 322 -14.58 9.19 -38.51
C ALA A 322 -14.66 7.67 -38.31
N GLU A 323 -13.61 7.05 -37.79
CA GLU A 323 -13.60 5.62 -37.47
C GLU A 323 -14.62 5.29 -36.39
N ILE A 324 -14.66 6.06 -35.29
CA ILE A 324 -15.62 5.88 -34.20
C ILE A 324 -17.06 5.98 -34.73
N GLU A 325 -17.39 7.04 -35.48
CA GLU A 325 -18.72 7.26 -36.04
C GLU A 325 -19.17 6.12 -36.98
N THR A 326 -18.25 5.54 -37.76
CA THR A 326 -18.57 4.40 -38.64
C THR A 326 -18.80 3.09 -37.88
N LEU A 327 -18.22 2.95 -36.69
CA LEU A 327 -18.27 1.73 -35.88
C LEU A 327 -19.46 1.73 -34.91
N ILE A 328 -19.91 2.88 -34.41
CA ILE A 328 -21.07 3.00 -33.51
C ILE A 328 -22.30 2.21 -34.00
N PRO A 329 -22.81 2.39 -35.24
CA PRO A 329 -24.02 1.68 -35.69
C PRO A 329 -23.82 0.17 -35.91
N LYS A 330 -22.58 -0.32 -35.93
CA LYS A 330 -22.24 -1.73 -36.18
C LYS A 330 -21.82 -2.49 -34.91
N SER A 331 -21.69 -1.78 -33.80
CA SER A 331 -21.12 -2.32 -32.57
C SER A 331 -22.19 -2.61 -31.54
N ASP A 332 -21.92 -3.55 -30.64
CA ASP A 332 -22.77 -3.82 -29.49
C ASP A 332 -22.49 -2.76 -28.41
N MET A 333 -23.49 -1.94 -28.07
CA MET A 333 -23.35 -0.89 -27.06
C MET A 333 -23.32 -1.42 -25.63
N GLN A 334 -23.68 -2.69 -25.43
CA GLN A 334 -23.67 -3.37 -24.12
C GLN A 334 -22.43 -4.25 -23.94
N ALA A 335 -21.52 -4.26 -24.92
CA ALA A 335 -20.25 -4.94 -24.77
C ALA A 335 -19.45 -4.35 -23.60
N VAL A 336 -18.82 -5.24 -22.84
CA VAL A 336 -17.91 -4.94 -21.73
C VAL A 336 -16.59 -5.65 -21.97
N ASP A 337 -15.49 -5.07 -21.50
CA ASP A 337 -14.18 -5.71 -21.52
C ASP A 337 -13.95 -6.60 -20.29
N ALA A 338 -12.71 -7.02 -20.06
CA ALA A 338 -12.35 -7.88 -18.92
C ALA A 338 -12.56 -7.21 -17.54
N ASP A 339 -12.58 -5.88 -17.47
CA ASP A 339 -12.77 -5.10 -16.24
C ASP A 339 -14.23 -4.61 -16.08
N GLY A 340 -15.11 -5.00 -17.02
CA GLY A 340 -16.50 -4.57 -17.04
C GLY A 340 -16.71 -3.19 -17.68
N ASP A 341 -15.69 -2.59 -18.29
CA ASP A 341 -15.77 -1.25 -18.86
C ASP A 341 -16.56 -1.26 -20.18
N THR A 342 -17.51 -0.33 -20.29
CA THR A 342 -18.31 -0.10 -21.51
C THR A 342 -17.66 0.95 -22.43
N ALA A 343 -18.21 1.14 -23.63
CA ALA A 343 -17.78 2.20 -24.54
C ALA A 343 -17.77 3.61 -23.91
N LEU A 344 -18.69 3.89 -22.96
CA LEU A 344 -18.73 5.16 -22.24
C LEU A 344 -17.64 5.29 -21.17
N HIS A 345 -17.22 4.19 -20.53
CA HIS A 345 -16.03 4.18 -19.65
C HIS A 345 -14.77 4.50 -20.45
N TYR A 346 -14.61 3.86 -21.62
CA TYR A 346 -13.49 4.12 -22.53
C TYR A 346 -13.42 5.58 -23.01
N LEU A 347 -14.57 6.24 -23.16
CA LEU A 347 -14.62 7.66 -23.51
C LEU A 347 -14.04 8.55 -22.39
N GLY A 348 -14.17 8.14 -21.13
CA GLY A 348 -13.57 8.79 -19.96
C GLY A 348 -12.04 8.89 -20.06
N TYR A 349 -11.39 7.82 -20.50
CA TYR A 349 -9.93 7.77 -20.64
C TYR A 349 -9.39 8.48 -21.90
N ARG A 350 -10.26 8.96 -22.79
CA ARG A 350 -9.84 9.61 -24.03
C ARG A 350 -9.19 10.96 -23.75
N LYS A 351 -7.93 11.12 -24.14
CA LYS A 351 -7.15 12.36 -23.94
C LYS A 351 -7.50 13.49 -24.90
N SER A 352 -8.07 13.18 -26.07
CA SER A 352 -8.46 14.19 -27.06
C SER A 352 -9.87 14.70 -26.75
N SER A 353 -10.03 16.03 -26.73
CA SER A 353 -11.34 16.70 -26.63
C SER A 353 -12.02 16.90 -27.98
N GLU A 354 -11.31 16.67 -29.10
CA GLU A 354 -11.85 16.84 -30.44
C GLU A 354 -13.03 15.89 -30.67
N GLY A 355 -14.21 16.43 -30.98
CA GLY A 355 -15.43 15.66 -31.25
C GLY A 355 -15.98 14.85 -30.07
N LEU A 356 -15.53 15.13 -28.85
CA LEU A 356 -15.92 14.39 -27.64
C LEU A 356 -17.43 14.46 -27.38
N GLU A 357 -18.02 15.65 -27.49
CA GLU A 357 -19.46 15.86 -27.36
C GLU A 357 -20.25 15.08 -28.42
N THR A 358 -19.77 15.07 -29.66
CA THR A 358 -20.40 14.35 -30.78
C THR A 358 -20.40 12.84 -30.52
N VAL A 359 -19.26 12.29 -30.11
CA VAL A 359 -19.12 10.86 -29.78
C VAL A 359 -19.98 10.50 -28.56
N PHE A 360 -19.96 11.31 -27.50
CA PHE A 360 -20.78 11.10 -26.31
C PHE A 360 -22.28 11.04 -26.64
N LYS A 361 -22.78 12.02 -27.40
CA LYS A 361 -24.18 12.05 -27.85
C LYS A 361 -24.51 10.87 -28.77
N ALA A 362 -23.59 10.48 -29.65
CA ALA A 362 -23.79 9.35 -30.56
C ALA A 362 -23.85 8.00 -29.82
N LEU A 363 -22.99 7.76 -28.84
CA LEU A 363 -23.02 6.55 -28.00
C LEU A 363 -24.34 6.45 -27.21
N LEU A 364 -24.79 7.56 -26.62
CA LEU A 364 -26.08 7.60 -25.93
C LEU A 364 -27.26 7.37 -26.87
N ALA A 365 -27.23 7.95 -28.07
CA ALA A 365 -28.26 7.74 -29.09
C ALA A 365 -28.28 6.29 -29.61
N ALA A 366 -27.13 5.62 -29.63
CA ALA A 366 -26.99 4.21 -29.99
C ALA A 366 -27.43 3.26 -28.86
N GLY A 367 -27.70 3.77 -27.66
CA GLY A 367 -28.20 2.99 -26.53
C GLY A 367 -27.14 2.50 -25.54
N SER A 368 -25.97 3.15 -25.48
CA SER A 368 -25.01 2.91 -24.40
C SER A 368 -25.64 3.25 -23.03
N ASP A 369 -25.46 2.36 -22.06
CA ASP A 369 -25.92 2.57 -20.71
C ASP A 369 -25.03 3.58 -19.97
N VAL A 370 -25.61 4.73 -19.64
CA VAL A 370 -24.95 5.85 -18.97
C VAL A 370 -24.69 5.57 -17.49
N ASP A 371 -25.45 4.63 -16.91
CA ASP A 371 -25.39 4.23 -15.52
C ASP A 371 -24.77 2.84 -15.32
N ALA A 372 -24.13 2.31 -16.37
CA ALA A 372 -23.38 1.05 -16.30
C ALA A 372 -22.37 1.10 -15.15
N VAL A 373 -22.14 -0.03 -14.49
CA VAL A 373 -21.20 -0.15 -13.38
C VAL A 373 -20.19 -1.23 -13.73
N ASN A 374 -18.90 -0.86 -13.76
CA ASN A 374 -17.81 -1.81 -14.03
C ASN A 374 -17.50 -2.70 -12.80
N GLU A 375 -16.50 -3.60 -12.91
CA GLU A 375 -16.16 -4.51 -11.80
C GLU A 375 -15.61 -3.79 -10.55
N PHE A 376 -15.18 -2.53 -10.70
CA PHE A 376 -14.73 -1.67 -9.61
C PHE A 376 -15.86 -0.89 -8.93
N GLY A 377 -17.10 -1.02 -9.41
CA GLY A 377 -18.24 -0.26 -8.88
C GLY A 377 -18.34 1.17 -9.45
N GLU A 378 -17.58 1.49 -10.49
CA GLU A 378 -17.52 2.83 -11.06
C GLU A 378 -18.54 2.99 -12.19
N ARG A 379 -19.16 4.17 -12.25
CA ARG A 379 -19.98 4.61 -13.39
C ARG A 379 -19.12 5.36 -14.40
N PRO A 380 -19.49 5.41 -15.70
CA PRO A 380 -18.76 6.17 -16.72
C PRO A 380 -18.48 7.63 -16.34
N PHE A 381 -19.40 8.26 -15.61
CA PHE A 381 -19.21 9.60 -15.07
C PHE A 381 -18.02 9.68 -14.10
N ILE A 382 -17.89 8.72 -13.18
CA ILE A 382 -16.79 8.67 -12.21
C ILE A 382 -15.46 8.43 -12.91
N THR A 383 -15.42 7.59 -13.96
CA THR A 383 -14.23 7.40 -14.80
C THR A 383 -13.77 8.71 -15.45
N ALA A 384 -14.71 9.53 -15.95
CA ALA A 384 -14.40 10.84 -16.51
C ALA A 384 -13.85 11.81 -15.45
N VAL A 385 -14.42 11.77 -14.24
CA VAL A 385 -13.99 12.57 -13.09
C VAL A 385 -12.57 12.18 -12.65
N TYR A 386 -12.31 10.89 -12.48
CA TYR A 386 -11.01 10.36 -12.08
C TYR A 386 -9.93 10.63 -13.14
N SER A 387 -10.29 10.53 -14.43
CA SER A 387 -9.36 10.78 -15.55
C SER A 387 -9.09 12.26 -15.83
N ASN A 388 -9.63 13.16 -15.00
CA ASN A 388 -9.54 14.61 -15.16
C ASN A 388 -10.07 15.14 -16.51
N ASN A 389 -11.10 14.48 -17.06
CA ASN A 389 -11.69 14.85 -18.35
C ASN A 389 -12.79 15.90 -18.15
N LYS A 390 -12.37 17.15 -17.95
CA LYS A 390 -13.24 18.28 -17.59
C LYS A 390 -14.44 18.43 -18.54
N GLU A 391 -14.20 18.36 -19.85
CA GLU A 391 -15.24 18.53 -20.87
C GLU A 391 -16.30 17.43 -20.80
N LEU A 392 -15.89 16.18 -20.58
CA LEU A 392 -16.84 15.08 -20.42
C LEU A 392 -17.63 15.18 -19.11
N VAL A 393 -16.97 15.58 -18.01
CA VAL A 393 -17.62 15.85 -16.72
C VAL A 393 -18.68 16.94 -16.87
N GLU A 394 -18.38 18.01 -17.60
CA GLU A 394 -19.34 19.06 -17.91
C GLU A 394 -20.57 18.55 -18.66
N LEU A 395 -20.38 17.71 -19.69
CA LEU A 395 -21.48 17.09 -20.44
C LEU A 395 -22.37 16.19 -19.58
N TYR A 396 -21.78 15.41 -18.66
CA TYR A 396 -22.55 14.60 -17.71
C TYR A 396 -23.36 15.47 -16.74
N LEU A 397 -22.78 16.56 -16.22
CA LEU A 397 -23.49 17.49 -15.35
C LEU A 397 -24.65 18.20 -16.08
N GLU A 398 -24.46 18.60 -17.33
CA GLU A 398 -25.53 19.17 -18.18
C GLU A 398 -26.69 18.18 -18.42
N ARG A 399 -26.38 16.87 -18.46
CA ARG A 399 -27.39 15.81 -18.56
C ARG A 399 -28.19 15.60 -17.26
N GLY A 400 -27.75 16.20 -16.15
CA GLY A 400 -28.44 16.14 -14.85
C GLY A 400 -27.79 15.22 -13.83
N GLU A 401 -26.53 14.85 -14.03
CA GLU A 401 -25.75 14.13 -13.03
C GLU A 401 -25.66 14.94 -11.72
N LYS A 402 -25.83 14.27 -10.58
CA LYS A 402 -25.90 14.94 -9.29
C LYS A 402 -24.49 15.21 -8.75
N ILE A 403 -24.13 16.48 -8.65
CA ILE A 403 -22.78 16.93 -8.29
C ILE A 403 -22.26 16.43 -6.92
N ASN A 404 -23.16 16.15 -5.97
CA ASN A 404 -22.84 15.66 -4.64
C ASN A 404 -23.34 14.21 -4.42
N GLN A 405 -23.61 13.46 -5.48
CA GLN A 405 -24.01 12.05 -5.36
C GLN A 405 -22.92 11.26 -4.66
N GLN A 406 -23.33 10.41 -3.73
CA GLN A 406 -22.44 9.53 -3.00
C GLN A 406 -22.55 8.12 -3.57
N ASP A 407 -21.41 7.46 -3.77
CA ASP A 407 -21.36 6.02 -4.02
C ASP A 407 -21.53 5.22 -2.71
N ASP A 408 -21.39 3.90 -2.81
CA ASP A 408 -21.56 2.97 -1.68
C ASP A 408 -20.53 3.20 -0.55
N GLU A 409 -19.36 3.77 -0.87
CA GLU A 409 -18.33 4.16 0.09
C GLU A 409 -18.43 5.63 0.52
N LYS A 410 -19.53 6.29 0.14
CA LYS A 410 -19.84 7.69 0.42
C LYS A 410 -18.89 8.69 -0.22
N TYR A 411 -18.12 8.29 -1.23
CA TYR A 411 -17.31 9.22 -2.01
C TYR A 411 -18.23 10.06 -2.91
N THR A 412 -17.93 11.35 -2.99
CA THR A 412 -18.56 12.26 -3.96
C THR A 412 -17.67 12.40 -5.19
N PRO A 413 -18.17 12.94 -6.32
CA PRO A 413 -17.34 13.27 -7.47
C PRO A 413 -16.12 14.12 -7.10
N LEU A 414 -16.25 15.01 -6.10
CA LEU A 414 -15.13 15.80 -5.62
C LEU A 414 -14.06 14.98 -4.89
N HIS A 415 -14.42 13.88 -4.21
CA HIS A 415 -13.44 12.93 -3.65
C HIS A 415 -12.70 12.19 -4.78
N HIS A 416 -13.45 11.66 -5.75
CA HIS A 416 -12.89 10.95 -6.91
C HIS A 416 -11.96 11.83 -7.75
N ALA A 417 -12.28 13.11 -7.92
CA ALA A 417 -11.42 14.07 -8.60
C ALA A 417 -10.09 14.32 -7.86
N VAL A 418 -10.10 14.26 -6.52
CA VAL A 418 -8.89 14.37 -5.70
C VAL A 418 -8.05 13.09 -5.78
N GLU A 419 -8.70 11.93 -5.81
CA GLU A 419 -8.03 10.63 -5.96
C GLU A 419 -7.36 10.47 -7.33
N GLY A 420 -8.00 10.96 -8.39
CA GLY A 420 -7.43 11.04 -9.73
C GLY A 420 -6.42 12.19 -9.95
N GLU A 421 -6.10 12.96 -8.90
CA GLU A 421 -5.23 14.15 -8.96
C GLU A 421 -5.67 15.21 -10.00
N GLY A 422 -6.95 15.23 -10.33
CA GLY A 422 -7.53 15.98 -11.44
C GLY A 422 -7.86 17.44 -11.09
N LYS A 423 -6.86 18.33 -11.14
CA LYS A 423 -7.00 19.74 -10.77
C LYS A 423 -8.12 20.48 -11.49
N GLU A 424 -8.21 20.35 -12.81
CA GLU A 424 -9.19 21.02 -13.66
C GLU A 424 -10.62 20.55 -13.34
N THR A 425 -10.77 19.26 -13.04
CA THR A 425 -12.06 18.68 -12.64
C THR A 425 -12.44 19.08 -11.21
N VAL A 426 -11.49 19.12 -10.27
CA VAL A 426 -11.72 19.68 -8.92
C VAL A 426 -12.22 21.13 -9.03
N GLN A 427 -11.56 21.95 -9.85
CA GLN A 427 -11.98 23.33 -10.06
C GLN A 427 -13.40 23.42 -10.65
N LEU A 428 -13.68 22.66 -11.71
CA LEU A 428 -15.02 22.63 -12.33
C LEU A 428 -16.10 22.24 -11.32
N LEU A 429 -15.87 21.17 -10.56
CA LEU A 429 -16.85 20.68 -9.58
C LEU A 429 -17.13 21.74 -8.49
N LEU A 430 -16.10 22.44 -8.01
CA LEU A 430 -16.27 23.54 -7.05
C LEU A 430 -17.05 24.71 -7.66
N GLU A 431 -16.71 25.11 -8.89
CA GLU A 431 -17.44 26.17 -9.64
C GLU A 431 -18.92 25.84 -9.85
N ARG A 432 -19.25 24.54 -9.93
CA ARG A 432 -20.62 24.03 -10.09
C ARG A 432 -21.33 23.76 -8.76
N GLY A 433 -20.70 24.06 -7.62
CA GLY A 433 -21.31 23.96 -6.29
C GLY A 433 -21.16 22.60 -5.60
N ALA A 434 -20.11 21.84 -5.91
CA ALA A 434 -19.76 20.66 -5.13
C ALA A 434 -19.42 21.06 -3.68
N ASP A 435 -19.91 20.29 -2.71
CA ASP A 435 -19.70 20.58 -1.29
C ASP A 435 -18.38 19.93 -0.79
N PRO A 436 -17.34 20.73 -0.47
CA PRO A 436 -16.05 20.23 -0.01
C PRO A 436 -16.06 19.76 1.46
N ALA A 437 -17.18 19.88 2.17
CA ALA A 437 -17.32 19.47 3.56
C ALA A 437 -17.91 18.05 3.72
N ILE A 438 -18.44 17.45 2.65
CA ILE A 438 -18.95 16.08 2.69
C ILE A 438 -17.80 15.12 3.03
N LYS A 439 -18.10 14.13 3.87
CA LYS A 439 -17.17 13.10 4.29
C LYS A 439 -17.51 11.76 3.65
N ASN A 440 -16.49 11.04 3.20
CA ASN A 440 -16.60 9.63 2.81
C ASN A 440 -16.81 8.70 4.02
N ALA A 441 -16.93 7.39 3.78
CA ALA A 441 -17.20 6.40 4.83
C ALA A 441 -16.08 6.30 5.87
N ASP A 442 -14.85 6.63 5.49
CA ASP A 442 -13.68 6.68 6.39
C ASP A 442 -13.59 8.01 7.18
N GLY A 443 -14.49 8.96 6.91
CA GLY A 443 -14.57 10.24 7.61
C GLY A 443 -13.65 11.33 7.04
N TYR A 444 -13.06 11.10 5.87
CA TYR A 444 -12.24 12.08 5.15
C TYR A 444 -13.09 13.01 4.31
N THR A 445 -12.78 14.30 4.36
CA THR A 445 -13.23 15.29 3.34
C THR A 445 -12.25 15.30 2.16
N PRO A 446 -12.61 15.83 0.98
CA PRO A 446 -11.69 15.96 -0.15
C PRO A 446 -10.39 16.70 0.20
N LEU A 447 -10.44 17.72 1.07
CA LEU A 447 -9.24 18.43 1.55
C LEU A 447 -8.31 17.53 2.37
N MET A 448 -8.86 16.62 3.18
CA MET A 448 -8.05 15.70 3.98
C MET A 448 -7.38 14.65 3.10
N MET A 449 -8.07 14.16 2.06
CA MET A 449 -7.46 13.28 1.06
C MET A 449 -6.34 13.99 0.30
N ALA A 450 -6.58 15.22 -0.17
CA ALA A 450 -5.56 16.00 -0.87
C ALA A 450 -4.31 16.24 0.00
N GLN A 451 -4.47 16.38 1.32
CA GLN A 451 -3.36 16.48 2.27
C GLN A 451 -2.63 15.14 2.48
N GLU A 452 -3.34 14.03 2.50
CA GLU A 452 -2.76 12.69 2.62
C GLU A 452 -1.94 12.30 1.38
N TYR A 453 -2.41 12.72 0.19
CA TYR A 453 -1.72 12.53 -1.08
C TYR A 453 -0.68 13.61 -1.41
N GLU A 454 -0.52 14.63 -0.55
CA GLU A 454 0.46 15.72 -0.74
C GLU A 454 0.23 16.56 -2.03
N LEU A 455 -1.03 16.84 -2.40
CA LEU A 455 -1.43 17.55 -3.62
C LEU A 455 -1.56 19.07 -3.43
N ASP A 456 -0.43 19.79 -3.40
CA ASP A 456 -0.36 21.23 -3.04
C ASP A 456 -1.32 22.15 -3.82
N ASP A 457 -1.44 21.94 -5.13
CA ASP A 457 -2.31 22.74 -6.01
C ASP A 457 -3.80 22.57 -5.66
N ILE A 458 -4.23 21.33 -5.44
CA ILE A 458 -5.60 20.96 -5.10
C ILE A 458 -5.94 21.39 -3.66
N ILE A 459 -4.99 21.26 -2.73
CA ILE A 459 -5.13 21.78 -1.36
C ILE A 459 -5.40 23.28 -1.38
N THR A 460 -4.70 24.02 -2.24
CA THR A 460 -4.87 25.47 -2.37
C THR A 460 -6.26 25.83 -2.89
N LEU A 461 -6.73 25.15 -3.95
CA LEU A 461 -8.06 25.34 -4.52
C LEU A 461 -9.18 25.02 -3.51
N LEU A 462 -9.07 23.91 -2.79
CA LEU A 462 -10.07 23.49 -1.80
C LEU A 462 -10.13 24.44 -0.60
N LYS A 463 -8.99 24.94 -0.13
CA LYS A 463 -8.95 25.93 0.97
C LYS A 463 -9.60 27.26 0.58
N GLN A 464 -9.36 27.74 -0.64
CA GLN A 464 -9.97 28.99 -1.13
C GLN A 464 -11.49 28.90 -1.17
N ASN A 465 -12.04 27.76 -1.59
CA ASN A 465 -13.47 27.54 -1.68
C ASN A 465 -14.13 27.25 -0.33
N GLN A 466 -13.44 26.65 0.65
CA GLN A 466 -13.96 26.48 2.01
C GLN A 466 -14.20 27.81 2.75
N THR A 467 -13.36 28.82 2.51
CA THR A 467 -13.54 30.16 3.10
C THR A 467 -14.70 30.96 2.52
N GLN A 468 -15.28 30.54 1.39
CA GLN A 468 -16.41 31.21 0.76
C GLN A 468 -17.78 30.64 1.19
N THR A 469 -17.79 29.41 1.73
CA THR A 469 -19.00 28.69 2.20
C THR A 469 -19.30 28.82 3.70
N LEU A 470 -18.38 29.41 4.48
CA LEU A 470 -18.53 29.74 5.91
C LEU A 470 -18.80 31.24 6.07
#